data_AF-A0A8C4UFJ9-F1
#
_entry.id   AF-A0A8C4UFJ9-F1
#
_cell.length_a   1.000
_cell.length_b   1.000
_cell.length_c   1.000
_cell.angle_alpha   90.00
_cell.angle_beta   90.00
_cell.angle_gamma   90.00
#
_symmetry.space_group_name_H-M   'P 1'
#
loop_
_entity.id
_entity.type
_entity.pdbx_description
1 polymer ?
#
loop_
_entity_poly.entity_id
_entity_poly.type
_entity_poly.pdbx_seq_one_letter_code
_entity_poly.pdbx_strand_id
1 'polypeptide(L)'
;EGCGTGDAGFLRIWPISVCKKLPGSKTTAAAGRRGCGFGAAGTGLGCGGAGFGYRAGGVFRPRTITPITINEQLLQPLTLELDPNAQTVKFQEKEQIKALNNKFASFIDKVRFLEQQNKVLETKWSFLQGQNPYKNSIVPTLEAYIGYLKKQLEALGSNRAQLETDLKTAQQGLETNKKTYKDERSQRTSTEREFVALKKDADCFFLNKAELEAKVESLKEEAEFLRTFYKEEIHQLRAQIADSSVVVQMGHGQDLDVDGITADIKARYEDGARRSRAEAQAWHESKFEELRVTAGRNADSLRETKPRIAELNRVVQRLNGEVKSAKDQRCKLEAAVADAEQRGEMTLKDAKHKLAELEDALQKAKADLARQSCKYQELMNVKLALDIEIITYRKLLEVEESRWVTDPSRAAQAALGAWVGRRNVWTMLSQLPRCTSPHSPDARSVLPISPDGSAALSCCDGVSSRGTSCSHMTEGPVNKSARGNM
;
A
#
# COMPACT_ATOMS: atom_id res chain seq x y z
N GLU A 1 0.15 76.05 -11.17
CA GLU A 1 1.58 75.67 -11.17
C GLU A 1 1.61 74.15 -10.98
N GLY A 2 1.88 73.33 -11.99
CA GLY A 2 3.16 73.23 -12.72
C GLY A 2 3.93 72.03 -12.13
N CYS A 3 3.75 70.84 -12.71
CA CYS A 3 4.79 70.10 -13.47
C CYS A 3 5.81 69.38 -12.55
N GLY A 4 5.77 68.04 -12.44
CA GLY A 4 6.56 67.12 -13.26
C GLY A 4 7.77 66.64 -12.44
N THR A 5 8.42 65.49 -12.57
CA THR A 5 8.45 64.30 -13.42
C THR A 5 9.59 63.45 -12.84
N GLY A 6 9.60 62.12 -12.95
CA GLY A 6 10.79 61.34 -12.62
C GLY A 6 10.63 59.82 -12.61
N ASP A 7 10.80 59.24 -13.79
CA ASP A 7 10.81 57.80 -14.11
C ASP A 7 11.87 56.96 -13.39
N ALA A 8 11.53 55.68 -13.16
CA ALA A 8 12.30 54.45 -13.46
C ALA A 8 11.57 53.26 -12.78
N GLY A 9 11.08 52.20 -13.41
CA GLY A 9 11.41 51.57 -14.68
C GLY A 9 12.24 50.30 -14.47
N PHE A 10 11.63 49.14 -14.15
CA PHE A 10 12.23 47.81 -14.41
C PHE A 10 11.19 46.65 -14.48
N LEU A 11 10.60 46.50 -15.68
CA LEU A 11 10.61 45.32 -16.57
C LEU A 11 10.39 43.86 -16.09
N ARG A 12 9.50 43.20 -16.87
CA ARG A 12 9.31 41.75 -17.25
C ARG A 12 8.22 41.00 -16.49
N ILE A 13 7.01 40.82 -17.02
CA ILE A 13 6.53 39.96 -18.15
C ILE A 13 6.85 38.47 -17.96
N TRP A 14 5.80 37.66 -17.73
CA TRP A 14 5.68 36.27 -18.17
C TRP A 14 4.26 36.01 -18.71
N PRO A 15 4.10 35.33 -19.86
CA PRO A 15 2.82 35.18 -20.54
C PRO A 15 2.11 33.83 -20.30
N ILE A 16 0.83 33.86 -20.67
CA ILE A 16 -0.13 32.78 -20.83
C ILE A 16 0.32 31.79 -21.92
N SER A 17 0.13 30.49 -21.69
CA SER A 17 0.16 29.39 -22.68
C SER A 17 -0.94 28.41 -22.25
N VAL A 18 -2.11 28.25 -22.91
CA VAL A 18 -2.44 27.79 -24.27
C VAL A 18 -1.71 26.50 -24.65
N CYS A 19 -2.26 25.37 -24.23
CA CYS A 19 -1.83 24.06 -24.71
C CYS A 19 -2.61 23.71 -25.99
N LYS A 20 -1.92 23.84 -27.13
CA LYS A 20 -2.37 23.44 -28.46
C LYS A 20 -1.95 21.98 -28.74
N LYS A 21 -2.68 21.39 -29.68
CA LYS A 21 -2.80 19.97 -30.00
C LYS A 21 -1.98 19.61 -31.27
N LEU A 22 -1.50 18.35 -31.34
CA LEU A 22 -1.02 17.53 -32.51
C LEU A 22 0.42 17.75 -33.03
N PRO A 23 1.04 16.82 -33.83
CA PRO A 23 0.51 15.61 -34.51
C PRO A 23 1.35 14.31 -34.39
N GLY A 24 0.86 13.20 -34.97
CA GLY A 24 1.48 11.87 -34.93
C GLY A 24 2.45 11.54 -36.06
N SER A 25 3.03 10.33 -36.02
CA SER A 25 3.41 9.52 -37.20
C SER A 25 3.79 8.10 -36.80
N LYS A 26 3.59 7.19 -37.77
CA LYS A 26 3.74 5.74 -37.75
C LYS A 26 5.21 5.36 -38.03
N THR A 27 5.72 4.25 -37.49
CA THR A 27 6.31 3.10 -38.24
C THR A 27 7.04 2.07 -37.35
N THR A 28 6.62 0.81 -37.51
CA THR A 28 7.35 -0.47 -37.63
C THR A 28 8.78 -0.69 -37.08
N ALA A 29 8.86 -1.78 -36.28
CA ALA A 29 9.75 -2.97 -36.41
C ALA A 29 11.07 -3.10 -35.60
N ALA A 30 11.26 -4.37 -35.15
CA ALA A 30 12.45 -5.11 -34.70
C ALA A 30 12.94 -4.89 -33.25
N ALA A 31 13.47 -5.88 -32.50
CA ALA A 31 13.47 -7.34 -32.51
C ALA A 31 14.20 -7.84 -31.24
N GLY A 32 13.87 -9.06 -30.76
CA GLY A 32 14.72 -9.92 -29.90
C GLY A 32 14.27 -10.07 -28.44
N ARG A 33 14.29 -11.24 -27.80
CA ARG A 33 14.71 -12.61 -28.16
C ARG A 33 14.30 -13.53 -26.98
N ARG A 34 13.83 -14.75 -27.27
CA ARG A 34 14.06 -16.06 -26.57
C ARG A 34 12.77 -16.90 -26.44
N GLY A 35 12.83 -18.08 -27.04
CA GLY A 35 11.89 -19.18 -26.84
C GLY A 35 12.19 -20.28 -27.85
N CYS A 36 12.66 -21.43 -27.37
CA CYS A 36 13.24 -22.54 -28.13
C CYS A 36 12.27 -23.19 -29.13
N GLY A 37 12.86 -23.72 -30.20
CA GLY A 37 12.15 -24.28 -31.34
C GLY A 37 11.52 -25.65 -31.08
N PHE A 38 10.37 -25.84 -31.72
CA PHE A 38 9.89 -27.12 -32.22
C PHE A 38 9.56 -26.90 -33.69
N GLY A 39 10.22 -27.64 -34.56
CA GLY A 39 9.97 -27.60 -35.99
C GLY A 39 10.64 -28.78 -36.68
N ALA A 40 9.82 -29.73 -37.13
CA ALA A 40 9.87 -30.33 -38.46
C ALA A 40 8.99 -31.59 -38.47
N ALA A 41 7.82 -31.50 -39.08
CA ALA A 41 7.07 -32.63 -39.58
C ALA A 41 6.65 -32.30 -41.02
N GLY A 42 6.95 -33.23 -41.93
CA GLY A 42 6.60 -33.20 -43.35
C GLY A 42 7.73 -32.68 -44.25
N THR A 43 7.98 -33.18 -45.46
CA THR A 43 7.46 -34.30 -46.25
C THR A 43 8.41 -34.39 -47.45
N GLY A 44 8.69 -35.57 -48.00
CA GLY A 44 9.01 -35.65 -49.44
C GLY A 44 10.12 -36.59 -49.90
N LEU A 45 9.69 -37.72 -50.47
CA LEU A 45 10.09 -38.30 -51.76
C LEU A 45 11.57 -38.55 -52.11
N GLY A 46 11.84 -39.80 -52.56
CA GLY A 46 12.60 -40.01 -53.80
C GLY A 46 13.50 -41.24 -53.90
N CYS A 47 12.92 -42.34 -54.40
CA CYS A 47 13.47 -43.36 -55.31
C CYS A 47 14.90 -43.96 -55.16
N GLY A 48 14.93 -45.30 -55.17
CA GLY A 48 15.44 -46.00 -56.37
C GLY A 48 16.44 -47.14 -56.18
N GLY A 49 15.97 -48.38 -56.47
CA GLY A 49 16.79 -49.51 -56.94
C GLY A 49 17.32 -50.47 -55.85
N ALA A 50 17.28 -51.80 -55.90
CA ALA A 50 16.62 -52.87 -56.66
C ALA A 50 17.57 -54.11 -56.58
N GLY A 51 17.01 -55.29 -56.30
CA GLY A 51 17.66 -56.59 -56.56
C GLY A 51 18.55 -57.12 -55.43
N PHE A 52 18.56 -58.40 -55.07
CA PHE A 52 17.94 -59.60 -55.63
C PHE A 52 17.96 -60.66 -54.51
N GLY A 53 16.86 -61.39 -54.33
CA GLY A 53 16.78 -62.49 -53.37
C GLY A 53 17.08 -63.83 -54.02
N TYR A 54 17.49 -64.83 -53.22
CA TYR A 54 17.27 -66.25 -53.54
C TYR A 54 17.04 -67.06 -52.26
N ARG A 55 15.91 -67.74 -52.25
CA ARG A 55 15.59 -68.89 -51.40
C ARG A 55 15.27 -70.04 -52.35
N ALA A 56 16.04 -71.11 -52.32
CA ALA A 56 15.80 -72.48 -52.81
C ALA A 56 17.18 -73.13 -52.91
N GLY A 57 17.47 -74.27 -52.29
CA GLY A 57 16.81 -75.56 -52.50
C GLY A 57 17.79 -76.45 -53.26
N GLY A 58 17.98 -77.70 -52.80
CA GLY A 58 18.67 -78.71 -53.61
C GLY A 58 19.79 -79.47 -52.90
N VAL A 59 19.39 -80.56 -52.25
CA VAL A 59 20.23 -81.74 -52.05
C VAL A 59 20.64 -82.27 -53.43
N PHE A 60 21.92 -82.37 -53.73
CA PHE A 60 22.42 -83.15 -54.87
C PHE A 60 23.61 -84.02 -54.47
N ARG A 61 23.45 -85.30 -54.80
CA ARG A 61 24.34 -86.43 -54.58
C ARG A 61 25.64 -86.32 -55.40
N PRO A 62 26.72 -87.01 -54.99
CA PRO A 62 27.98 -87.01 -55.72
C PRO A 62 27.79 -87.66 -57.09
N ARG A 63 28.18 -86.96 -58.16
CA ARG A 63 28.26 -87.53 -59.50
C ARG A 63 29.67 -88.06 -59.74
N THR A 64 29.74 -89.38 -59.83
CA THR A 64 30.83 -90.19 -60.36
C THR A 64 31.24 -89.69 -61.76
N ILE A 65 32.52 -89.38 -61.94
CA ILE A 65 33.09 -89.02 -63.25
C ILE A 65 33.32 -90.33 -64.01
N THR A 66 32.67 -90.45 -65.16
CA THR A 66 32.84 -91.48 -66.17
C THR A 66 34.23 -91.41 -66.82
N PRO A 67 34.91 -92.54 -67.11
CA PRO A 67 36.18 -92.53 -67.84
C PRO A 67 35.94 -92.03 -69.27
N ILE A 68 36.64 -90.95 -69.65
CA ILE A 68 36.62 -90.42 -71.02
C ILE A 68 37.69 -91.19 -71.80
N THR A 69 37.23 -91.93 -72.80
CA THR A 69 38.05 -92.67 -73.77
C THR A 69 39.02 -91.74 -74.47
N ILE A 70 40.33 -92.01 -74.31
CA ILE A 70 41.42 -91.27 -74.97
C ILE A 70 41.41 -91.66 -76.45
N ASN A 71 41.22 -90.68 -77.32
CA ASN A 71 41.33 -90.86 -78.77
C ASN A 71 42.81 -90.69 -79.14
N GLU A 72 43.53 -91.80 -79.33
CA GLU A 72 44.99 -91.87 -79.58
C GLU A 72 45.45 -91.24 -80.91
N GLN A 73 44.57 -90.58 -81.67
CA GLN A 73 44.89 -89.89 -82.92
C GLN A 73 44.98 -88.35 -82.81
N LEU A 74 44.89 -87.79 -81.60
CA LEU A 74 45.05 -86.34 -81.33
C LEU A 74 46.27 -86.01 -80.45
N LEU A 75 47.16 -86.99 -80.22
CA LEU A 75 48.47 -86.83 -79.57
C LEU A 75 49.61 -86.73 -80.60
N GLN A 76 49.42 -85.93 -81.66
CA GLN A 76 50.55 -85.44 -82.45
C GLN A 76 51.05 -84.13 -81.83
N PRO A 77 52.33 -84.05 -81.39
CA PRO A 77 52.93 -82.80 -81.02
C PRO A 77 52.98 -81.90 -82.26
N LEU A 78 52.05 -80.94 -82.34
CA LEU A 78 52.17 -79.83 -83.27
C LEU A 78 53.28 -78.93 -82.74
N THR A 79 54.51 -79.23 -83.17
CA THR A 79 55.68 -78.38 -83.03
C THR A 79 55.46 -77.13 -83.89
N LEU A 80 54.66 -76.19 -83.37
CA LEU A 80 54.72 -74.82 -83.82
C LEU A 80 56.06 -74.29 -83.35
N GLU A 81 56.96 -73.97 -84.28
CA GLU A 81 58.13 -73.15 -83.99
C GLU A 81 57.63 -71.81 -83.46
N LEU A 82 57.49 -71.75 -82.13
CA LEU A 82 57.24 -70.52 -81.40
C LEU A 82 58.55 -69.74 -81.47
N ASP A 83 58.49 -68.64 -82.19
CA ASP A 83 59.54 -67.63 -82.27
C ASP A 83 60.25 -67.48 -80.90
N PRO A 84 61.55 -67.78 -80.79
CA PRO A 84 62.28 -67.73 -79.52
C PRO A 84 62.19 -66.34 -78.86
N ASN A 85 61.92 -65.28 -79.63
CA ASN A 85 61.65 -63.94 -79.10
C ASN A 85 60.29 -63.83 -78.36
N ALA A 86 59.26 -64.58 -78.76
CA ALA A 86 57.94 -64.53 -78.13
C ALA A 86 57.90 -65.23 -76.77
N GLN A 87 58.71 -66.28 -76.58
CA GLN A 87 58.85 -66.94 -75.26
C GLN A 87 59.65 -66.09 -74.29
N THR A 88 60.71 -65.40 -74.74
CA THR A 88 61.48 -64.49 -73.88
C THR A 88 60.63 -63.31 -73.43
N VAL A 89 59.79 -62.74 -74.30
CA VAL A 89 58.86 -61.65 -73.93
C VAL A 89 57.81 -62.13 -72.92
N LYS A 90 57.17 -63.29 -73.14
CA LYS A 90 56.20 -63.86 -72.17
C LYS A 90 56.85 -64.20 -70.82
N PHE A 91 58.10 -64.66 -70.82
CA PHE A 91 58.85 -64.90 -69.59
C PHE A 91 59.17 -63.58 -68.87
N GLN A 92 59.59 -62.55 -69.59
CA GLN A 92 59.81 -61.21 -69.05
C GLN A 92 58.52 -60.57 -68.50
N GLU A 93 57.39 -60.68 -69.21
CA GLU A 93 56.08 -60.24 -68.73
C GLU A 93 55.66 -60.99 -67.46
N LYS A 94 55.88 -62.31 -67.42
CA LYS A 94 55.59 -63.12 -66.22
C LYS A 94 56.46 -62.70 -65.04
N GLU A 95 57.74 -62.39 -65.25
CA GLU A 95 58.63 -61.87 -64.20
C GLU A 95 58.26 -60.45 -63.77
N GLN A 96 57.82 -59.58 -64.68
CA GLN A 96 57.28 -58.26 -64.35
C GLN A 96 55.99 -58.36 -63.54
N ILE A 97 55.07 -59.26 -63.91
CA ILE A 97 53.84 -59.52 -63.17
C ILE A 97 54.15 -60.10 -61.79
N LYS A 98 55.14 -60.99 -61.67
CA LYS A 98 55.60 -61.49 -60.36
C LYS A 98 56.21 -60.37 -59.52
N ALA A 99 57.07 -59.52 -60.08
CA ALA A 99 57.65 -58.39 -59.37
C ALA A 99 56.57 -57.40 -58.91
N LEU A 100 55.55 -57.17 -59.73
CA LEU A 100 54.41 -56.32 -59.39
C LEU A 100 53.52 -56.98 -58.33
N ASN A 101 53.26 -58.28 -58.42
CA ASN A 101 52.52 -59.02 -57.40
C ASN A 101 53.27 -59.06 -56.06
N ASN A 102 54.59 -59.19 -56.06
CA ASN A 102 55.40 -59.11 -54.85
C ASN A 102 55.32 -57.70 -54.23
N LYS A 103 55.29 -56.65 -55.07
CA LYS A 103 55.03 -55.28 -54.60
C LYS A 103 53.62 -55.15 -54.02
N PHE A 104 52.59 -55.68 -54.66
CA PHE A 104 51.23 -55.67 -54.13
C PHE A 104 51.11 -56.44 -52.82
N ALA A 105 51.75 -57.61 -52.69
CA ALA A 105 51.80 -58.35 -51.44
C ALA A 105 52.44 -57.50 -50.32
N SER A 106 53.56 -56.83 -50.61
CA SER A 106 54.20 -55.93 -49.64
C SER A 106 53.33 -54.74 -49.22
N PHE A 107 52.52 -54.19 -50.14
CA PHE A 107 51.56 -53.13 -49.82
C PHE A 107 50.39 -53.64 -48.99
N ILE A 108 49.87 -54.84 -49.30
CA ILE A 108 48.80 -55.48 -48.53
C ILE A 108 49.27 -55.73 -47.10
N ASP A 109 50.49 -56.23 -46.91
CA ASP A 109 51.07 -56.45 -45.58
C ASP A 109 51.26 -55.13 -44.82
N LYS A 110 51.66 -54.05 -45.52
CA LYS A 110 51.79 -52.74 -44.91
C LYS A 110 50.45 -52.14 -44.47
N VAL A 111 49.40 -52.30 -45.28
CA VAL A 111 48.05 -51.86 -44.95
C VAL A 111 47.52 -52.63 -43.74
N ARG A 112 47.68 -53.95 -43.71
CA ARG A 112 47.28 -54.79 -42.55
C ARG A 112 48.01 -54.38 -41.26
N PHE A 113 49.32 -54.11 -41.35
CA PHE A 113 50.09 -53.62 -40.21
C PHE A 113 49.57 -52.28 -39.69
N LEU A 114 49.24 -51.34 -40.58
CA LEU A 114 48.69 -50.04 -40.20
C LEU A 114 47.26 -50.14 -39.63
N GLU A 115 46.42 -51.01 -40.19
CA GLU A 115 45.09 -51.31 -39.64
C GLU A 115 45.18 -51.89 -38.22
N GLN A 116 46.11 -52.81 -38.00
CA GLN A 116 46.37 -53.38 -36.68
C GLN A 116 46.83 -52.31 -35.68
N GLN A 117 47.73 -51.42 -36.11
CA GLN A 117 48.18 -50.29 -35.28
C GLN A 117 47.03 -49.32 -34.95
N ASN A 118 46.19 -48.99 -35.92
CA ASN A 118 45.02 -48.13 -35.68
C ASN A 118 44.04 -48.78 -34.69
N LYS A 119 43.81 -50.09 -34.79
CA LYS A 119 42.94 -50.82 -33.85
C LYS A 119 43.49 -50.83 -32.42
N VAL A 120 44.82 -50.90 -32.27
CA VAL A 120 45.48 -50.76 -30.96
C VAL A 120 45.34 -49.33 -30.43
N LEU A 121 45.44 -48.31 -31.29
CA LEU A 121 45.24 -46.92 -30.89
C LEU A 121 43.79 -46.63 -30.50
N GLU A 122 42.80 -47.18 -31.20
CA GLU A 122 41.38 -47.06 -30.87
C GLU A 122 41.04 -47.73 -29.53
N THR A 123 41.58 -48.91 -29.28
CA THR A 123 41.39 -49.61 -27.99
C THR A 123 42.07 -48.86 -26.84
N LYS A 124 43.27 -48.30 -27.07
CA LYS A 124 43.95 -47.45 -26.09
C LYS A 124 43.20 -46.13 -25.84
N TRP A 125 42.67 -45.51 -26.89
CA TRP A 125 41.86 -44.29 -26.79
C TRP A 125 40.57 -44.53 -26.01
N SER A 126 39.82 -45.58 -26.35
CA SER A 126 38.59 -45.94 -25.63
C SER A 126 38.85 -46.33 -24.18
N PHE A 127 39.96 -47.02 -23.89
CA PHE A 127 40.37 -47.33 -22.52
C PHE A 127 40.72 -46.07 -21.73
N LEU A 128 41.49 -45.14 -22.30
CA LEU A 128 41.83 -43.87 -21.66
C LEU A 128 40.60 -42.97 -21.48
N GLN A 129 39.65 -42.99 -22.43
CA GLN A 129 38.39 -42.27 -22.30
C GLN A 129 37.47 -42.88 -21.22
N GLY A 130 37.50 -44.21 -21.07
CA GLY A 130 36.83 -44.93 -19.98
C GLY A 130 37.48 -44.70 -18.60
N GLN A 131 38.80 -44.51 -18.58
CA GLN A 131 39.56 -43.98 -17.45
C GLN A 131 39.41 -42.45 -17.36
N ASN A 132 38.18 -42.01 -17.17
CA ASN A 132 37.86 -40.61 -16.99
C ASN A 132 38.73 -39.98 -15.87
N PRO A 133 39.53 -38.91 -16.11
CA PRO A 133 40.58 -38.48 -15.20
C PRO A 133 40.12 -37.69 -13.96
N TYR A 134 38.83 -37.45 -13.72
CA TYR A 134 38.38 -36.66 -12.56
C TYR A 134 37.00 -37.09 -12.05
N LYS A 135 36.89 -38.29 -11.47
CA LYS A 135 35.71 -38.70 -10.69
C LYS A 135 35.81 -38.32 -9.20
N ASN A 136 36.91 -37.69 -8.78
CA ASN A 136 37.03 -37.07 -7.45
C ASN A 136 36.48 -35.63 -7.54
N SER A 137 35.16 -35.60 -7.52
CA SER A 137 34.23 -34.50 -7.75
C SER A 137 34.29 -33.40 -6.67
N ILE A 138 35.45 -32.75 -6.50
CA ILE A 138 35.59 -31.57 -5.62
C ILE A 138 34.75 -30.40 -6.15
N VAL A 139 34.59 -30.31 -7.47
CA VAL A 139 33.84 -29.24 -8.16
C VAL A 139 32.39 -29.17 -7.67
N PRO A 140 31.58 -30.25 -7.67
CA PRO A 140 30.25 -30.24 -7.06
C PRO A 140 30.18 -29.87 -5.57
N THR A 141 31.19 -30.24 -4.77
CA THR A 141 31.25 -29.82 -3.36
C THR A 141 31.51 -28.32 -3.24
N LEU A 142 32.41 -27.76 -4.06
CA LEU A 142 32.66 -26.32 -4.13
C LEU A 142 31.44 -25.57 -4.69
N GLU A 143 30.76 -26.11 -5.71
CA GLU A 143 29.52 -25.55 -6.25
C GLU A 143 28.40 -25.52 -5.21
N ALA A 144 28.25 -26.58 -4.40
CA ALA A 144 27.31 -26.62 -3.30
C ALA A 144 27.65 -25.57 -2.22
N TYR A 145 28.94 -25.42 -1.87
CA TYR A 145 29.39 -24.40 -0.92
C TYR A 145 29.19 -22.97 -1.45
N ILE A 146 29.50 -22.72 -2.73
CA ILE A 146 29.20 -21.45 -3.41
C ILE A 146 27.68 -21.19 -3.41
N GLY A 147 26.87 -22.22 -3.67
CA GLY A 147 25.41 -22.13 -3.61
C GLY A 147 24.90 -21.78 -2.21
N TYR A 148 25.50 -22.36 -1.17
CA TYR A 148 25.20 -22.03 0.23
C TYR A 148 25.56 -20.58 0.55
N LEU A 149 26.77 -20.13 0.20
CA LEU A 149 27.20 -18.74 0.41
C LEU A 149 26.32 -17.74 -0.34
N LYS A 150 25.91 -18.07 -1.58
CA LYS A 150 24.95 -17.24 -2.34
C LYS A 150 23.61 -17.14 -1.62
N LYS A 151 23.05 -18.26 -1.11
CA LYS A 151 21.80 -18.24 -0.34
C LYS A 151 21.92 -17.41 0.94
N GLN A 152 23.06 -17.50 1.65
CA GLN A 152 23.31 -16.64 2.81
C GLN A 152 23.37 -15.16 2.42
N LEU A 153 24.03 -14.83 1.30
CA LEU A 153 24.10 -13.45 0.80
C LEU A 153 22.72 -12.91 0.45
N GLU A 154 21.87 -13.70 -0.21
CA GLU A 154 20.49 -13.32 -0.52
C GLU A 154 19.66 -13.12 0.76
N ALA A 155 19.80 -14.00 1.75
CA ALA A 155 19.10 -13.86 3.04
C ALA A 155 19.57 -12.62 3.83
N LEU A 156 20.87 -12.31 3.82
CA LEU A 156 21.39 -11.07 4.38
C LEU A 156 20.92 -9.85 3.59
N GLY A 157 20.81 -9.97 2.26
CA GLY A 157 20.26 -8.95 1.38
C GLY A 157 18.80 -8.63 1.67
N SER A 158 17.96 -9.65 1.85
CA SER A 158 16.56 -9.48 2.23
C SER A 158 16.42 -8.88 3.62
N ASN A 159 17.22 -9.33 4.59
CA ASN A 159 17.23 -8.76 5.94
C ASN A 159 17.66 -7.29 5.94
N ARG A 160 18.68 -6.93 5.14
CA ARG A 160 19.10 -5.53 4.98
C ARG A 160 17.96 -4.69 4.39
N ALA A 161 17.29 -5.17 3.35
CA ALA A 161 16.16 -4.47 2.74
C ALA A 161 15.02 -4.26 3.75
N GLN A 162 14.71 -5.27 4.56
CA GLN A 162 13.71 -5.17 5.62
C GLN A 162 14.12 -4.14 6.69
N LEU A 163 15.37 -4.18 7.15
CA LEU A 163 15.87 -3.20 8.12
C LEU A 163 15.87 -1.77 7.55
N GLU A 164 16.14 -1.60 6.26
CA GLU A 164 16.02 -0.29 5.59
C GLU A 164 14.58 0.22 5.54
N THR A 165 13.59 -0.67 5.32
CA THR A 165 12.17 -0.27 5.37
C THR A 165 11.72 0.07 6.79
N ASP A 166 12.17 -0.69 7.78
CA ASP A 166 11.84 -0.47 9.19
C ASP A 166 12.47 0.86 9.66
N LEU A 167 13.71 1.13 9.27
CA LEU A 167 14.41 2.39 9.55
C LEU A 167 13.67 3.58 8.91
N LYS A 168 13.25 3.48 7.65
CA LYS A 168 12.45 4.54 6.98
C LYS A 168 11.11 4.77 7.68
N THR A 169 10.43 3.69 8.08
CA THR A 169 9.17 3.76 8.82
C THR A 169 9.36 4.45 10.17
N ALA A 170 10.41 4.08 10.92
CA ALA A 170 10.75 4.71 12.20
C ALA A 170 11.12 6.20 12.03
N GLN A 171 11.87 6.54 10.98
CA GLN A 171 12.20 7.93 10.65
C GLN A 171 10.95 8.76 10.30
N GLN A 172 10.03 8.20 9.53
CA GLN A 172 8.76 8.85 9.23
C GLN A 172 7.95 9.08 10.51
N GLY A 173 7.86 8.07 11.39
CA GLY A 173 7.21 8.19 12.70
C GLY A 173 7.85 9.27 13.59
N LEU A 174 9.17 9.40 13.58
CA LEU A 174 9.89 10.44 14.30
C LEU A 174 9.55 11.85 13.76
N GLU A 175 9.56 12.04 12.44
CA GLU A 175 9.24 13.34 11.84
C GLU A 175 7.76 13.72 12.03
N THR A 176 6.84 12.75 11.99
CA THR A 176 5.43 13.01 12.34
C THR A 176 5.27 13.42 13.80
N ASN A 177 5.93 12.72 14.73
CA ASN A 177 5.88 13.05 16.16
C ASN A 177 6.51 14.41 16.47
N LYS A 178 7.61 14.74 15.78
CA LYS A 178 8.27 16.04 15.90
C LYS A 178 7.39 17.17 15.36
N LYS A 179 6.63 16.93 14.29
CA LYS A 179 5.64 17.88 13.78
C LYS A 179 4.50 18.08 14.77
N THR A 180 3.87 17.00 15.24
CA THR A 180 2.77 17.09 16.22
C THR A 180 3.20 17.76 17.52
N TYR A 181 4.42 17.49 18.00
CA TYR A 181 4.98 18.17 19.17
C TYR A 181 5.15 19.69 18.95
N LYS A 182 5.61 20.11 17.77
CA LYS A 182 5.73 21.54 17.43
C LYS A 182 4.36 22.22 17.37
N ASP A 183 3.38 21.53 16.78
CA ASP A 183 2.00 22.01 16.66
C ASP A 183 1.33 22.12 18.04
N GLU A 184 1.51 21.11 18.91
CA GLU A 184 0.98 21.16 20.28
C GLU A 184 1.66 22.27 21.10
N ARG A 185 2.97 22.45 20.95
CA ARG A 185 3.70 23.54 21.61
C ARG A 185 3.20 24.91 21.16
N SER A 186 2.96 25.10 19.86
CA SER A 186 2.44 26.36 19.33
C SER A 186 1.01 26.62 19.81
N GLN A 187 0.17 25.58 19.83
CA GLN A 187 -1.20 25.64 20.35
C GLN A 187 -1.23 26.00 21.83
N ARG A 188 -0.43 25.33 22.67
CA ARG A 188 -0.30 25.67 24.11
C ARG A 188 0.13 27.11 24.32
N THR A 189 1.04 27.61 23.48
CA THR A 189 1.46 29.01 23.56
C THR A 189 0.32 29.96 23.13
N SER A 190 -0.54 29.58 22.18
CA SER A 190 -1.74 30.36 21.82
C SER A 190 -2.74 30.42 22.96
N THR A 191 -3.09 29.26 23.51
CA THR A 191 -4.07 29.17 24.61
C THR A 191 -3.56 29.89 25.86
N GLU A 192 -2.25 29.87 26.14
CA GLU A 192 -1.66 30.64 27.23
C GLU A 192 -1.78 32.15 26.98
N ARG A 193 -1.54 32.63 25.75
CA ARG A 193 -1.73 34.05 25.42
C ARG A 193 -3.20 34.46 25.59
N GLU A 194 -4.13 33.62 25.15
CA GLU A 194 -5.57 33.85 25.32
C GLU A 194 -5.96 33.87 26.79
N PHE A 195 -5.45 32.93 27.60
CA PHE A 195 -5.67 32.90 29.04
C PHE A 195 -5.17 34.16 29.74
N VAL A 196 -3.96 34.62 29.40
CA VAL A 196 -3.40 35.87 29.94
C VAL A 196 -4.24 37.09 29.53
N ALA A 197 -4.78 37.12 28.30
CA ALA A 197 -5.68 38.19 27.87
C ALA A 197 -7.01 38.17 28.64
N LEU A 198 -7.65 37.00 28.75
CA LEU A 198 -8.86 36.79 29.55
C LEU A 198 -8.67 37.19 31.02
N LYS A 199 -7.50 36.90 31.60
CA LYS A 199 -7.16 37.34 32.96
C LYS A 199 -7.13 38.86 33.07
N LYS A 200 -6.49 39.56 32.13
CA LYS A 200 -6.47 41.03 32.10
C LYS A 200 -7.87 41.61 31.93
N ASP A 201 -8.69 41.02 31.07
CA ASP A 201 -10.07 41.47 30.86
C ASP A 201 -10.93 41.26 32.12
N ALA A 202 -10.73 40.15 32.84
CA ALA A 202 -11.36 39.90 34.12
C ALA A 202 -10.92 40.93 35.18
N ASP A 203 -9.62 41.23 35.28
CA ASP A 203 -9.10 42.25 36.19
C ASP A 203 -9.69 43.64 35.86
N CYS A 204 -9.75 44.02 34.58
CA CYS A 204 -10.42 45.25 34.12
C CYS A 204 -11.91 45.29 34.49
N PHE A 205 -12.62 44.16 34.35
CA PHE A 205 -14.01 44.07 34.77
C PHE A 205 -14.19 44.26 36.27
N PHE A 206 -13.32 43.66 37.10
CA PHE A 206 -13.36 43.85 38.55
C PHE A 206 -13.03 45.28 38.97
N LEU A 207 -12.07 45.94 38.30
CA LEU A 207 -11.78 47.36 38.54
C LEU A 207 -12.98 48.25 38.18
N ASN A 208 -13.57 48.07 36.99
CA ASN A 208 -14.76 48.81 36.57
C ASN A 208 -15.95 48.58 37.50
N LYS A 209 -16.14 47.34 37.97
CA LYS A 209 -17.16 47.01 38.97
C LYS A 209 -16.94 47.78 40.27
N ALA A 210 -15.71 47.78 40.80
CA ALA A 210 -15.39 48.50 42.03
C ALA A 210 -15.59 50.02 41.88
N GLU A 211 -15.24 50.60 40.73
CA GLU A 211 -15.50 52.02 40.44
C GLU A 211 -17.00 52.34 40.37
N LEU A 212 -17.80 51.46 39.77
CA LEU A 212 -19.26 51.62 39.71
C LEU A 212 -19.90 51.46 41.09
N GLU A 213 -19.43 50.51 41.90
CA GLU A 213 -19.87 50.34 43.29
C GLU A 213 -19.56 51.60 44.12
N ALA A 214 -18.37 52.17 43.98
CA ALA A 214 -18.01 53.43 44.65
C ALA A 214 -18.90 54.62 44.22
N LYS A 215 -19.24 54.71 42.92
CA LYS A 215 -20.18 55.73 42.42
C LYS A 215 -21.59 55.53 42.98
N VAL A 216 -22.04 54.28 43.09
CA VAL A 216 -23.34 53.96 43.69
C VAL A 216 -23.38 54.36 45.16
N GLU A 217 -22.34 54.05 45.94
CA GLU A 217 -22.28 54.46 47.35
C GLU A 217 -22.21 55.99 47.49
N SER A 218 -21.42 56.69 46.68
CA SER A 218 -21.38 58.15 46.68
C SER A 218 -22.74 58.79 46.36
N LEU A 219 -23.48 58.27 45.38
CA LEU A 219 -24.82 58.76 45.05
C LEU A 219 -25.84 58.45 46.15
N LYS A 220 -25.69 57.33 46.88
CA LYS A 220 -26.52 57.03 48.05
C LYS A 220 -26.26 58.02 49.17
N GLU A 221 -25.00 58.30 49.48
CA GLU A 221 -24.61 59.30 50.49
C GLU A 221 -25.17 60.69 50.14
N GLU A 222 -25.10 61.10 48.87
CA GLU A 222 -25.68 62.37 48.41
C GLU A 222 -27.22 62.39 48.56
N ALA A 223 -27.90 61.30 48.19
CA ALA A 223 -29.34 61.18 48.35
C ALA A 223 -29.77 61.22 49.82
N GLU A 224 -29.01 60.56 50.70
CA GLU A 224 -29.23 60.61 52.15
C GLU A 224 -29.00 62.01 52.71
N PHE A 225 -27.93 62.67 52.30
CA PHE A 225 -27.65 64.07 52.67
C PHE A 225 -28.81 64.98 52.28
N LEU A 226 -29.24 64.98 51.02
CA LEU A 226 -30.36 65.80 50.55
C LEU A 226 -31.65 65.48 51.32
N ARG A 227 -31.92 64.21 51.61
CA ARG A 227 -33.09 63.81 52.40
C ARG A 227 -33.03 64.35 53.82
N THR A 228 -31.87 64.38 54.47
CA THR A 228 -31.71 64.98 55.81
C THR A 228 -31.81 66.50 55.76
N PHE A 229 -31.20 67.14 54.77
CA PHE A 229 -31.25 68.58 54.55
C PHE A 229 -32.69 69.09 54.37
N TYR A 230 -33.46 68.47 53.47
CA TYR A 230 -34.85 68.88 53.24
C TYR A 230 -35.76 68.63 54.46
N LYS A 231 -35.49 67.58 55.26
CA LYS A 231 -36.24 67.37 56.51
C LYS A 231 -36.01 68.52 57.49
N GLU A 232 -34.78 68.99 57.60
CA GLU A 232 -34.42 70.09 58.51
C GLU A 232 -34.98 71.43 58.01
N GLU A 233 -34.88 71.71 56.70
CA GLU A 233 -35.45 72.92 56.09
C GLU A 233 -36.97 72.98 56.29
N ILE A 234 -37.68 71.86 56.07
CA ILE A 234 -39.12 71.77 56.35
C ILE A 234 -39.40 72.03 57.84
N HIS A 235 -38.55 71.56 58.75
CA HIS A 235 -38.71 71.82 60.18
C HIS A 235 -38.56 73.31 60.49
N GLN A 236 -37.55 73.99 59.92
CA GLN A 236 -37.31 75.42 60.12
C GLN A 236 -38.43 76.29 59.54
N LEU A 237 -38.89 76.00 58.32
CA LEU A 237 -40.00 76.73 57.69
C LEU A 237 -41.29 76.60 58.50
N ARG A 238 -41.56 75.42 59.06
CA ARG A 238 -42.71 75.21 59.96
C ARG A 238 -42.60 76.04 61.24
N ALA A 239 -41.40 76.22 61.78
CA ALA A 239 -41.18 77.09 62.95
C ALA A 239 -41.40 78.58 62.59
N GLN A 240 -40.83 79.06 61.49
CA GLN A 240 -40.99 80.45 61.06
C GLN A 240 -42.45 80.84 60.76
N ILE A 241 -43.23 79.92 60.19
CA ILE A 241 -44.67 80.13 59.96
C ILE A 241 -45.44 80.25 61.28
N ALA A 242 -45.04 79.50 62.31
CA ALA A 242 -45.63 79.60 63.64
C ALA A 242 -45.27 80.94 64.33
N ASP A 243 -44.08 81.48 64.09
CA ASP A 243 -43.60 82.73 64.72
C ASP A 243 -44.16 84.00 64.06
N SER A 244 -44.48 83.97 62.77
CA SER A 244 -44.86 85.15 61.98
C SER A 244 -46.35 85.49 62.00
N SER A 245 -47.19 84.76 62.74
CA SER A 245 -48.62 85.04 62.85
C SER A 245 -48.89 86.22 63.81
N VAL A 246 -48.51 87.44 63.43
CA VAL A 246 -48.85 88.69 64.14
C VAL A 246 -49.56 89.63 63.17
N VAL A 247 -50.85 89.86 63.43
CA VAL A 247 -51.68 90.80 62.66
C VAL A 247 -51.38 92.22 63.13
N VAL A 248 -50.76 93.03 62.28
CA VAL A 248 -50.52 94.46 62.55
C VAL A 248 -51.31 95.29 61.55
N GLN A 249 -52.33 96.00 62.02
CA GLN A 249 -52.96 97.09 61.29
C GLN A 249 -52.20 98.38 61.57
N MET A 250 -51.56 98.94 60.54
CA MET A 250 -50.94 100.25 60.58
C MET A 250 -51.82 101.25 59.82
N GLY A 251 -52.22 102.32 60.49
CA GLY A 251 -52.83 103.48 59.86
C GLY A 251 -52.15 104.74 60.36
N HIS A 252 -51.37 105.41 59.51
CA HIS A 252 -50.90 106.78 59.76
C HIS A 252 -50.81 107.53 58.43
N GLY A 253 -51.70 108.51 58.25
CA GLY A 253 -51.62 109.51 57.20
C GLY A 253 -50.94 110.76 57.74
N GLN A 254 -49.88 111.18 57.06
CA GLN A 254 -49.35 112.55 57.10
C GLN A 254 -49.25 113.01 55.65
N ASP A 255 -49.50 114.30 55.42
CA ASP A 255 -49.37 114.95 54.12
C ASP A 255 -47.92 114.90 53.62
N LEU A 256 -47.57 113.77 52.99
CA LEU A 256 -46.51 113.70 52.00
C LEU A 256 -47.05 114.26 50.68
N ASP A 257 -46.19 114.78 49.82
CA ASP A 257 -46.52 115.00 48.40
C ASP A 257 -46.81 113.64 47.77
N VAL A 258 -48.08 113.22 47.92
CA VAL A 258 -48.54 111.91 47.52
C VAL A 258 -48.46 111.82 46.00
N ASP A 259 -48.60 112.92 45.27
CA ASP A 259 -48.63 112.92 43.81
C ASP A 259 -47.24 112.73 43.20
N GLY A 260 -46.22 113.44 43.69
CA GLY A 260 -44.82 113.24 43.25
C GLY A 260 -44.29 111.86 43.60
N ILE A 261 -44.53 111.41 44.84
CA ILE A 261 -44.15 110.06 45.28
C ILE A 261 -44.95 108.99 44.54
N THR A 262 -46.24 109.21 44.26
CA THR A 262 -47.05 108.29 43.46
C THR A 262 -46.58 108.23 42.01
N ALA A 263 -46.16 109.35 41.42
CA ALA A 263 -45.59 109.38 40.08
C ALA A 263 -44.24 108.62 40.00
N ASP A 264 -43.35 108.83 40.97
CA ASP A 264 -42.07 108.11 41.06
C ASP A 264 -42.27 106.62 41.31
N ILE A 265 -43.19 106.25 42.21
CA ILE A 265 -43.57 104.86 42.47
C ILE A 265 -44.15 104.23 41.20
N LYS A 266 -45.06 104.91 40.48
CA LYS A 266 -45.60 104.45 39.20
C LYS A 266 -44.49 104.25 38.16
N ALA A 267 -43.58 105.21 38.00
CA ALA A 267 -42.45 105.10 37.08
C ALA A 267 -41.54 103.91 37.43
N ARG A 268 -41.23 103.69 38.72
CA ARG A 268 -40.44 102.52 39.17
C ARG A 268 -41.14 101.19 38.93
N TYR A 269 -42.46 101.13 39.12
CA TYR A 269 -43.25 99.93 38.82
C TYR A 269 -43.34 99.68 37.31
N GLU A 270 -43.52 100.72 36.50
CA GLU A 270 -43.52 100.62 35.05
C GLU A 270 -42.16 100.19 34.50
N ASP A 271 -41.05 100.70 35.05
CA ASP A 271 -39.68 100.26 34.74
C ASP A 271 -39.41 98.83 35.22
N GLY A 272 -39.91 98.44 36.39
CA GLY A 272 -39.81 97.08 36.91
C GLY A 272 -40.60 96.08 36.03
N ALA A 273 -41.82 96.44 35.65
CA ALA A 273 -42.65 95.63 34.77
C ALA A 273 -42.08 95.55 33.35
N ARG A 274 -41.49 96.63 32.82
CA ARG A 274 -40.78 96.62 31.54
C ARG A 274 -39.54 95.73 31.59
N ARG A 275 -38.70 95.85 32.62
CA ARG A 275 -37.51 95.00 32.80
C ARG A 275 -37.87 93.52 32.98
N SER A 276 -38.86 93.21 33.82
CA SER A 276 -39.32 91.83 34.02
C SER A 276 -39.86 91.20 32.74
N ARG A 277 -40.59 91.96 31.91
CA ARG A 277 -41.03 91.48 30.59
C ARG A 277 -39.84 91.25 29.63
N ALA A 278 -38.88 92.18 29.60
CA ALA A 278 -37.69 92.05 28.75
C ALA A 278 -36.80 90.87 29.18
N GLU A 279 -36.62 90.65 30.48
CA GLU A 279 -35.89 89.53 31.05
C GLU A 279 -36.59 88.19 30.76
N ALA A 280 -37.92 88.13 30.90
CA ALA A 280 -38.70 86.94 30.55
C ALA A 280 -38.60 86.62 29.04
N GLN A 281 -38.69 87.64 28.19
CA GLN A 281 -38.52 87.49 26.74
C GLN A 281 -37.11 86.99 26.38
N ALA A 282 -36.07 87.62 26.92
CA ALA A 282 -34.68 87.20 26.71
C ALA A 282 -34.41 85.78 27.24
N TRP A 283 -35.01 85.41 28.37
CA TRP A 283 -34.93 84.06 28.92
C TRP A 283 -35.60 83.03 28.00
N HIS A 284 -36.80 83.34 27.50
CA HIS A 284 -37.49 82.48 26.55
C HIS A 284 -36.72 82.33 25.24
N GLU A 285 -36.21 83.43 24.67
CA GLU A 285 -35.38 83.42 23.46
C GLU A 285 -34.13 82.57 23.64
N SER A 286 -33.42 82.73 24.76
CA SER A 286 -32.24 81.92 25.10
C SER A 286 -32.58 80.42 25.20
N LYS A 287 -33.71 80.08 25.85
CA LYS A 287 -34.17 78.68 25.96
C LYS A 287 -34.59 78.09 24.63
N PHE A 288 -35.25 78.87 23.77
CA PHE A 288 -35.59 78.45 22.41
C PHE A 288 -34.34 78.20 21.57
N GLU A 289 -33.33 79.05 21.68
CA GLU A 289 -32.07 78.86 20.97
C GLU A 289 -31.31 77.62 21.46
N GLU A 290 -31.27 77.37 22.78
CA GLU A 290 -30.67 76.16 23.35
C GLU A 290 -31.36 74.88 22.85
N LEU A 291 -32.70 74.87 22.84
CA LEU A 291 -33.48 73.76 22.28
C LEU A 291 -33.25 73.59 20.78
N ARG A 292 -33.11 74.69 20.04
CA ARG A 292 -32.83 74.66 18.60
C ARG A 292 -31.45 74.08 18.30
N VAL A 293 -30.43 74.52 19.05
CA VAL A 293 -29.06 74.02 18.90
C VAL A 293 -28.96 72.55 19.30
N THR A 294 -29.59 72.14 20.41
CA THR A 294 -29.59 70.73 20.84
C THR A 294 -30.35 69.83 19.86
N ALA A 295 -31.50 70.27 19.33
CA ALA A 295 -32.21 69.56 18.27
C ALA A 295 -31.36 69.44 16.99
N GLY A 296 -30.64 70.50 16.60
CA GLY A 296 -29.69 70.48 15.50
C GLY A 296 -28.56 69.46 15.69
N ARG A 297 -27.89 69.48 16.86
CA ARG A 297 -26.83 68.52 17.21
C ARG A 297 -27.32 67.07 17.19
N ASN A 298 -28.54 66.83 17.69
CA ASN A 298 -29.15 65.50 17.67
C ASN A 298 -29.47 65.06 16.23
N ALA A 299 -29.99 65.96 15.39
CA ALA A 299 -30.25 65.68 13.98
C ALA A 299 -28.96 65.38 13.20
N ASP A 300 -27.87 66.12 13.46
CA ASP A 300 -26.56 65.89 12.87
C ASP A 300 -25.95 64.55 13.33
N SER A 301 -26.04 64.24 14.62
CA SER A 301 -25.60 62.94 15.17
C SER A 301 -26.37 61.77 14.54
N LEU A 302 -27.68 61.94 14.32
CA LEU A 302 -28.50 60.95 13.60
C LEU A 302 -28.10 60.85 12.12
N ARG A 303 -27.74 61.98 11.48
CA ARG A 303 -27.28 62.01 10.09
C ARG A 303 -25.92 61.30 9.93
N GLU A 304 -25.04 61.36 10.91
CA GLU A 304 -23.73 60.69 10.91
C GLU A 304 -23.83 59.20 11.23
N THR A 305 -24.65 58.81 12.21
CA THR A 305 -24.78 57.41 12.63
C THR A 305 -25.52 56.54 11.61
N LYS A 306 -26.50 57.08 10.88
CA LYS A 306 -27.24 56.38 9.82
C LYS A 306 -26.35 55.74 8.73
N PRO A 307 -25.44 56.47 8.06
CA PRO A 307 -24.55 55.88 7.06
C PRO A 307 -23.58 54.86 7.67
N ARG A 308 -23.15 55.05 8.93
CA ARG A 308 -22.30 54.06 9.62
C ARG A 308 -23.04 52.74 9.83
N ILE A 309 -24.30 52.79 10.25
CA ILE A 309 -25.16 51.60 10.38
C ILE A 309 -25.38 50.94 9.01
N ALA A 310 -25.64 51.72 7.97
CA ALA A 310 -25.78 51.19 6.61
C ALA A 310 -24.50 50.49 6.12
N GLU A 311 -23.32 51.03 6.42
CA GLU A 311 -22.05 50.42 6.04
C GLU A 311 -21.77 49.14 6.83
N LEU A 312 -22.01 49.13 8.14
CA LEU A 312 -21.94 47.90 8.95
C LEU A 312 -22.87 46.82 8.41
N ASN A 313 -24.10 47.18 8.04
CA ASN A 313 -25.05 46.25 7.40
C ASN A 313 -24.51 45.70 6.08
N ARG A 314 -23.85 46.51 5.24
CA ARG A 314 -23.20 46.03 4.00
C ARG A 314 -22.08 45.05 4.28
N VAL A 315 -21.24 45.33 5.28
CA VAL A 315 -20.16 44.43 5.70
C VAL A 315 -20.73 43.11 6.21
N VAL A 316 -21.78 43.14 7.05
CA VAL A 316 -22.47 41.94 7.54
C VAL A 316 -23.03 41.11 6.38
N GLN A 317 -23.66 41.73 5.39
CA GLN A 317 -24.17 41.01 4.22
C GLN A 317 -23.06 40.36 3.38
N ARG A 318 -21.93 41.06 3.19
CA ARG A 318 -20.76 40.53 2.49
C ARG A 318 -20.18 39.31 3.21
N LEU A 319 -19.91 39.44 4.51
CA LEU A 319 -19.38 38.35 5.34
C LEU A 319 -20.34 37.16 5.38
N ASN A 320 -21.65 37.39 5.46
CA ASN A 320 -22.65 36.32 5.35
C ASN A 320 -22.61 35.61 3.99
N GLY A 321 -22.36 36.34 2.91
CA GLY A 321 -22.13 35.77 1.57
C GLY A 321 -20.88 34.90 1.50
N GLU A 322 -19.76 35.39 2.06
CA GLU A 322 -18.50 34.64 2.15
C GLU A 322 -18.66 33.37 2.99
N VAL A 323 -19.34 33.44 4.14
CA VAL A 323 -19.64 32.28 4.98
C VAL A 323 -20.50 31.26 4.24
N LYS A 324 -21.52 31.69 3.49
CA LYS A 324 -22.35 30.78 2.68
C LYS A 324 -21.52 30.12 1.58
N SER A 325 -20.72 30.89 0.84
CA SER A 325 -19.85 30.35 -0.21
C SER A 325 -18.83 29.35 0.34
N ALA A 326 -18.21 29.64 1.49
CA ALA A 326 -17.29 28.74 2.16
C ALA A 326 -17.98 27.44 2.64
N LYS A 327 -19.22 27.54 3.15
CA LYS A 327 -20.03 26.36 3.50
C LYS A 327 -20.32 25.50 2.27
N ASP A 328 -20.72 26.11 1.15
CA ASP A 328 -20.98 25.39 -0.10
C ASP A 328 -19.73 24.70 -0.63
N GLN A 329 -18.55 25.35 -0.55
CA GLN A 329 -17.27 24.76 -0.90
C GLN A 329 -16.93 23.57 0.02
N ARG A 330 -17.13 23.72 1.34
CA ARG A 330 -16.92 22.62 2.29
C ARG A 330 -17.80 21.42 1.95
N CYS A 331 -19.11 21.62 1.73
CA CYS A 331 -20.02 20.54 1.35
C CYS A 331 -19.59 19.84 0.04
N LYS A 332 -19.12 20.60 -0.96
CA LYS A 332 -18.59 20.03 -2.22
C LYS A 332 -17.35 19.18 -1.99
N LEU A 333 -16.43 19.64 -1.14
CA LEU A 333 -15.20 18.90 -0.81
C LEU A 333 -15.52 17.66 0.02
N GLU A 334 -16.42 17.75 1.01
CA GLU A 334 -16.89 16.62 1.80
C GLU A 334 -17.52 15.54 0.90
N ALA A 335 -18.36 15.93 -0.06
CA ALA A 335 -18.92 15.00 -1.04
C ALA A 335 -17.84 14.35 -1.92
N ALA A 336 -16.87 15.13 -2.41
CA ALA A 336 -15.77 14.60 -3.22
C ALA A 336 -14.86 13.63 -2.46
N VAL A 337 -14.64 13.87 -1.16
CA VAL A 337 -13.92 12.95 -0.25
C VAL A 337 -14.71 11.67 -0.07
N ALA A 338 -16.00 11.74 0.27
CA ALA A 338 -16.85 10.56 0.42
C ALA A 338 -16.88 9.70 -0.86
N ASP A 339 -17.00 10.32 -2.04
CA ASP A 339 -16.94 9.63 -3.32
C ASP A 339 -15.58 8.96 -3.58
N ALA A 340 -14.48 9.62 -3.19
CA ALA A 340 -13.13 9.07 -3.34
C ALA A 340 -12.89 7.89 -2.39
N GLU A 341 -13.36 8.00 -1.15
CA GLU A 341 -13.32 6.93 -0.14
C GLU A 341 -14.13 5.73 -0.61
N GLN A 342 -15.36 5.92 -1.10
CA GLN A 342 -16.19 4.84 -1.61
C GLN A 342 -15.53 4.14 -2.81
N ARG A 343 -14.97 4.90 -3.77
CA ARG A 343 -14.22 4.31 -4.89
C ARG A 343 -13.00 3.53 -4.40
N GLY A 344 -12.25 4.08 -3.43
CA GLY A 344 -11.12 3.40 -2.81
C GLY A 344 -11.54 2.08 -2.15
N GLU A 345 -12.61 2.10 -1.36
CA GLU A 345 -13.14 0.92 -0.68
C GLU A 345 -13.57 -0.17 -1.68
N MET A 346 -14.23 0.20 -2.78
CA MET A 346 -14.59 -0.73 -3.84
C MET A 346 -13.35 -1.37 -4.48
N THR A 347 -12.33 -0.59 -4.82
CA THR A 347 -11.09 -1.15 -5.39
C THR A 347 -10.36 -2.08 -4.41
N LEU A 348 -10.39 -1.77 -3.11
CA LEU A 348 -9.82 -2.64 -2.07
C LEU A 348 -10.62 -3.94 -1.93
N LYS A 349 -11.96 -3.87 -1.98
CA LYS A 349 -12.82 -5.07 -1.96
C LYS A 349 -12.51 -5.97 -3.16
N ASP A 350 -12.40 -5.40 -4.36
CA ASP A 350 -12.06 -6.14 -5.58
C ASP A 350 -10.67 -6.79 -5.50
N ALA A 351 -9.67 -6.07 -4.97
CA ALA A 351 -8.32 -6.60 -4.80
C ALA A 351 -8.29 -7.73 -3.76
N LYS A 352 -9.00 -7.58 -2.63
CA LYS A 352 -9.14 -8.63 -1.62
C LYS A 352 -9.83 -9.87 -2.16
N HIS A 353 -10.87 -9.70 -2.98
CA HIS A 353 -11.56 -10.80 -3.63
C HIS A 353 -10.62 -11.58 -4.56
N LYS A 354 -9.88 -10.88 -5.42
CA LYS A 354 -8.88 -11.51 -6.30
C LYS A 354 -7.77 -12.23 -5.53
N LEU A 355 -7.34 -11.67 -4.39
CA LEU A 355 -6.35 -12.31 -3.53
C LEU A 355 -6.90 -13.62 -2.96
N ALA A 356 -8.14 -13.63 -2.45
CA ALA A 356 -8.79 -14.84 -1.97
C ALA A 356 -8.94 -15.90 -3.07
N GLU A 357 -9.33 -15.50 -4.29
CA GLU A 357 -9.40 -16.42 -5.44
C GLU A 357 -8.05 -17.06 -5.78
N LEU A 358 -6.96 -16.28 -5.73
CA LEU A 358 -5.62 -16.77 -5.98
C LEU A 358 -5.11 -17.69 -4.86
N GLU A 359 -5.44 -17.38 -3.61
CA GLU A 359 -5.14 -18.25 -2.47
C GLU A 359 -5.87 -19.59 -2.59
N ASP A 360 -7.15 -19.59 -2.95
CA ASP A 360 -7.93 -20.81 -3.20
C ASP A 360 -7.35 -21.63 -4.35
N ALA A 361 -6.97 -20.98 -5.46
CA ALA A 361 -6.33 -21.65 -6.59
C ALA A 361 -4.99 -22.28 -6.19
N LEU A 362 -4.20 -21.59 -5.37
CA LEU A 362 -2.93 -22.09 -4.86
C LEU A 362 -3.13 -23.29 -3.92
N GLN A 363 -4.14 -23.27 -3.04
CA GLN A 363 -4.46 -24.41 -2.18
C GLN A 363 -4.93 -25.62 -3.01
N LYS A 364 -5.77 -25.41 -4.03
CA LYS A 364 -6.18 -26.47 -4.97
C LYS A 364 -4.97 -27.09 -5.68
N ALA A 365 -4.06 -26.26 -6.21
CA ALA A 365 -2.86 -26.76 -6.88
C ALA A 365 -1.93 -27.54 -5.93
N LYS A 366 -1.79 -27.10 -4.66
CA LYS A 366 -1.05 -27.85 -3.63
C LYS A 366 -1.69 -29.22 -3.37
N ALA A 367 -3.01 -29.28 -3.23
CA ALA A 367 -3.75 -30.53 -3.02
C ALA A 367 -3.60 -31.49 -4.23
N ASP A 368 -3.66 -30.96 -5.46
CA ASP A 368 -3.46 -31.74 -6.67
C ASP A 368 -2.04 -32.29 -6.79
N LEU A 369 -1.02 -31.50 -6.44
CA LEU A 369 0.37 -31.96 -6.40
C LEU A 369 0.56 -33.08 -5.37
N ALA A 370 0.00 -32.92 -4.17
CA ALA A 370 0.03 -33.97 -3.14
C ALA A 370 -0.64 -35.26 -3.65
N ARG A 371 -1.80 -35.12 -4.32
CA ARG A 371 -2.50 -36.26 -4.93
C ARG A 371 -1.68 -36.94 -6.03
N GLN A 372 -1.01 -36.17 -6.90
CA GLN A 372 -0.13 -36.73 -7.93
C GLN A 372 1.06 -37.46 -7.29
N SER A 373 1.67 -36.89 -6.26
CA SER A 373 2.77 -37.55 -5.53
C SER A 373 2.35 -38.90 -4.96
N CYS A 374 1.16 -39.01 -4.38
CA CYS A 374 0.63 -40.29 -3.91
C CYS A 374 0.47 -41.31 -5.05
N LYS A 375 -0.12 -40.89 -6.19
CA LYS A 375 -0.27 -41.76 -7.37
C LYS A 375 1.08 -42.23 -7.94
N TYR A 376 2.09 -41.36 -7.96
CA TYR A 376 3.43 -41.75 -8.40
C TYR A 376 4.07 -42.74 -7.44
N GLN A 377 3.89 -42.57 -6.13
CA GLN A 377 4.38 -43.53 -5.15
C GLN A 377 3.68 -44.89 -5.28
N GLU A 378 2.36 -44.91 -5.48
CA GLU A 378 1.60 -46.14 -5.75
C GLU A 378 2.11 -46.86 -7.01
N LEU A 379 2.33 -46.12 -8.09
CA LEU A 379 2.88 -46.67 -9.34
C LEU A 379 4.30 -47.21 -9.15
N MET A 380 5.14 -46.52 -8.38
CA MET A 380 6.47 -46.99 -8.01
C MET A 380 6.39 -48.31 -7.23
N ASN A 381 5.47 -48.41 -6.28
CA ASN A 381 5.26 -49.63 -5.49
C ASN A 381 4.85 -50.81 -6.39
N VAL A 382 3.95 -50.59 -7.36
CA VAL A 382 3.57 -51.61 -8.37
C VAL A 382 4.78 -52.01 -9.22
N LYS A 383 5.58 -51.04 -9.67
CA LYS A 383 6.80 -51.31 -10.46
C LYS A 383 7.78 -52.18 -9.68
N LEU A 384 8.01 -51.87 -8.40
CA LEU A 384 8.88 -52.68 -7.55
C LEU A 384 8.34 -54.09 -7.34
N ALA A 385 7.02 -54.26 -7.18
CA ALA A 385 6.39 -55.58 -7.10
C ALA A 385 6.61 -56.39 -8.41
N LEU A 386 6.42 -55.75 -9.57
CA LEU A 386 6.66 -56.37 -10.87
C LEU A 386 8.13 -56.74 -11.08
N ASP A 387 9.09 -55.91 -10.64
CA ASP A 387 10.51 -56.26 -10.71
C ASP A 387 10.82 -57.52 -9.89
N ILE A 388 10.22 -57.64 -8.70
CA ILE A 388 10.36 -58.82 -7.84
C ILE A 388 9.78 -60.03 -8.57
N GLU A 389 8.59 -59.92 -9.17
CA GLU A 389 7.99 -61.00 -9.96
C GLU A 389 8.91 -61.44 -11.10
N ILE A 390 9.46 -60.51 -11.88
CA ILE A 390 10.40 -60.82 -12.97
C ILE A 390 11.64 -61.55 -12.45
N ILE A 391 12.23 -61.09 -11.34
CA ILE A 391 13.37 -61.76 -10.70
C ILE A 391 12.98 -63.18 -10.27
N THR A 392 11.79 -63.36 -9.70
CA THR A 392 11.32 -64.69 -9.30
C THR A 392 11.08 -65.61 -10.50
N TYR A 393 10.48 -65.12 -11.59
CA TYR A 393 10.30 -65.89 -12.82
C TYR A 393 11.63 -66.29 -13.44
N ARG A 394 12.61 -65.38 -13.50
CA ARG A 394 13.98 -65.69 -13.98
C ARG A 394 14.64 -66.80 -13.15
N LYS A 395 14.56 -66.71 -11.81
CA LYS A 395 15.12 -67.75 -10.91
C LYS A 395 14.45 -69.11 -11.08
N LEU A 396 13.14 -69.15 -11.31
CA LEU A 396 12.44 -70.43 -11.55
C LEU A 396 12.90 -71.07 -12.86
N LEU A 397 13.06 -70.27 -13.92
CA LEU A 397 13.59 -70.73 -15.20
C LEU A 397 15.04 -71.23 -15.07
N GLU A 398 15.90 -70.51 -14.35
CA GLU A 398 17.29 -70.96 -14.07
C GLU A 398 17.33 -72.32 -13.34
N VAL A 399 16.41 -72.57 -12.40
CA VAL A 399 16.31 -73.85 -11.68
C VAL A 399 15.82 -74.96 -12.62
N GLU A 400 14.89 -74.66 -13.51
CA GLU A 400 14.40 -75.62 -14.50
C GLU A 400 15.49 -75.97 -15.51
N GLU A 401 16.20 -74.98 -16.07
CA GLU A 401 17.38 -75.20 -16.94
C GLU A 401 18.48 -76.02 -16.24
N SER A 402 18.75 -75.73 -14.96
CA SER A 402 19.70 -76.50 -14.16
C SER A 402 19.31 -77.97 -14.00
N ARG A 403 18.00 -78.27 -14.03
CA ARG A 403 17.45 -79.64 -13.98
C ARG A 403 17.63 -80.41 -15.29
N TRP A 404 17.71 -79.73 -16.43
CA TRP A 404 17.99 -80.33 -17.73
C TRP A 404 19.50 -80.53 -18.00
N VAL A 405 20.36 -79.76 -17.32
CA VAL A 405 21.83 -79.73 -17.58
C VAL A 405 22.66 -80.57 -16.60
N THR A 406 22.11 -81.02 -15.46
CA THR A 406 22.91 -81.78 -14.46
C THR A 406 22.31 -83.11 -14.02
N ASP A 407 23.21 -84.09 -13.87
CA ASP A 407 22.99 -85.45 -13.38
C ASP A 407 22.16 -85.54 -12.08
N PRO A 408 21.43 -86.65 -11.83
CA PRO A 408 20.46 -86.80 -10.74
C PRO A 408 20.98 -86.57 -9.31
N SER A 409 22.30 -86.51 -9.10
CA SER A 409 22.92 -86.33 -7.78
C SER A 409 22.95 -84.87 -7.28
N ARG A 410 22.83 -83.85 -8.15
CA ARG A 410 22.88 -82.41 -7.74
C ARG A 410 21.50 -81.77 -7.52
N ALA A 411 20.42 -82.45 -7.88
CA ALA A 411 19.05 -81.94 -7.77
C ALA A 411 18.60 -81.66 -6.31
N ALA A 412 19.12 -82.41 -5.33
CA ALA A 412 18.75 -82.25 -3.91
C ALA A 412 19.30 -80.95 -3.28
N GLN A 413 20.46 -80.46 -3.73
CA GLN A 413 21.05 -79.21 -3.22
C GLN A 413 20.38 -77.96 -3.81
N ALA A 414 19.90 -78.02 -5.06
CA ALA A 414 19.19 -76.92 -5.70
C ALA A 414 17.80 -76.64 -5.08
N ALA A 415 17.09 -77.70 -4.64
CA ALA A 415 15.77 -77.58 -4.03
C ALA A 415 15.79 -76.82 -2.67
N LEU A 416 16.82 -77.04 -1.85
CA LEU A 416 17.02 -76.31 -0.59
C LEU A 416 17.33 -74.82 -0.83
N GLY A 417 18.14 -74.50 -1.84
CA GLY A 417 18.44 -73.12 -2.23
C GLY A 417 17.21 -72.34 -2.72
N ALA A 418 16.32 -72.99 -3.47
CA ALA A 418 15.07 -72.38 -3.93
C ALA A 418 14.07 -72.10 -2.80
N TRP A 419 14.06 -72.92 -1.74
CA TRP A 419 13.19 -72.72 -0.57
C TRP A 419 13.67 -71.56 0.31
N VAL A 420 15.00 -71.46 0.53
CA VAL A 420 15.62 -70.31 1.23
C VAL A 420 15.44 -69.02 0.42
N GLY A 421 15.54 -69.09 -0.91
CA GLY A 421 15.27 -67.97 -1.81
C GLY A 421 13.84 -67.42 -1.70
N ARG A 422 12.81 -68.28 -1.62
CA ARG A 422 11.40 -67.86 -1.43
C ARG A 422 11.18 -67.18 -0.08
N ARG A 423 11.80 -67.67 0.99
CA ARG A 423 11.69 -67.08 2.33
C ARG A 423 12.30 -65.67 2.39
N ASN A 424 13.44 -65.46 1.74
CA ASN A 424 14.11 -64.15 1.71
C ASN A 424 13.32 -63.11 0.90
N VAL A 425 12.66 -63.53 -0.19
CA VAL A 425 11.79 -62.65 -1.00
C VAL A 425 10.55 -62.21 -0.21
N TRP A 426 9.92 -63.12 0.55
CA TRP A 426 8.78 -62.78 1.41
C TRP A 426 9.16 -61.81 2.55
N THR A 427 10.38 -61.96 3.09
CA THR A 427 10.90 -61.08 4.14
C THR A 427 11.18 -59.66 3.60
N MET A 428 11.67 -59.54 2.36
CA MET A 428 11.83 -58.23 1.69
C MET A 428 10.48 -57.54 1.39
N LEU A 429 9.45 -58.29 0.98
CA LEU A 429 8.11 -57.75 0.73
C LEU A 429 7.44 -57.22 2.01
N SER A 430 7.76 -57.79 3.18
CA SER A 430 7.23 -57.34 4.47
C SER A 430 7.85 -56.03 5.00
N GLN A 431 8.95 -55.57 4.41
CA GLN A 431 9.69 -54.37 4.84
C GLN A 431 9.43 -53.15 3.94
N LEU A 432 8.59 -53.25 2.92
CA LEU A 432 8.16 -52.10 2.13
C LEU A 432 7.32 -51.15 3.01
N PRO A 433 7.65 -49.85 3.08
CA PRO A 433 6.92 -48.90 3.91
C PRO A 433 5.45 -48.82 3.48
N ARG A 434 4.52 -49.06 4.41
CA ARG A 434 3.10 -48.71 4.21
C ARG A 434 2.96 -47.19 4.34
N CYS A 435 2.33 -46.56 3.35
CA CYS A 435 2.03 -45.14 3.37
C CYS A 435 1.13 -44.83 4.57
N THR A 436 1.69 -44.25 5.63
CA THR A 436 0.92 -43.45 6.59
C THR A 436 0.71 -42.07 5.99
N SER A 437 -0.56 -41.68 5.85
CA SER A 437 -0.99 -40.32 5.50
C SER A 437 -0.22 -39.26 6.32
N PRO A 438 0.22 -38.14 5.72
CA PRO A 438 0.66 -37.01 6.51
C PRO A 438 -0.58 -36.40 7.20
N HIS A 439 -0.63 -36.54 8.53
CA HIS A 439 -1.42 -35.65 9.36
C HIS A 439 -1.02 -34.20 9.06
N SER A 440 -2.02 -33.38 8.76
CA SER A 440 -1.92 -31.92 8.72
C SER A 440 -1.50 -31.38 10.09
N PRO A 441 -0.39 -30.64 10.23
CA PRO A 441 -0.20 -29.73 11.32
C PRO A 441 -0.62 -28.34 10.82
N ASP A 442 -1.79 -27.87 11.22
CA ASP A 442 -2.08 -26.45 11.51
C ASP A 442 -3.59 -26.28 11.69
N ALA A 443 -4.05 -26.62 12.89
CA ALA A 443 -5.31 -26.16 13.43
C ALA A 443 -5.07 -25.75 14.89
N ARG A 444 -4.34 -24.64 15.08
CA ARG A 444 -4.44 -23.83 16.29
C ARG A 444 -4.66 -22.37 15.90
N SER A 445 -5.72 -21.83 16.52
CA SER A 445 -6.14 -20.43 16.62
C SER A 445 -6.55 -19.70 15.33
N VAL A 446 -7.79 -19.93 14.91
CA VAL A 446 -8.66 -18.84 14.45
C VAL A 446 -9.93 -18.90 15.29
N LEU A 447 -10.08 -17.95 16.22
CA LEU A 447 -11.33 -17.68 16.90
C LEU A 447 -12.31 -17.06 15.89
N PRO A 448 -13.63 -17.34 15.98
CA PRO A 448 -14.60 -16.67 15.13
C PRO A 448 -14.81 -15.25 15.65
N ILE A 449 -14.57 -14.26 14.79
CA ILE A 449 -15.13 -12.92 14.98
C ILE A 449 -16.50 -12.95 14.32
N SER A 450 -17.55 -13.10 15.12
CA SER A 450 -18.89 -12.68 14.72
C SER A 450 -18.99 -11.16 14.85
N PRO A 451 -19.59 -10.46 13.88
CA PRO A 451 -20.07 -9.11 14.08
C PRO A 451 -21.41 -9.16 14.83
N ASP A 452 -21.68 -8.11 15.61
CA ASP A 452 -22.93 -7.76 16.29
C ASP A 452 -22.86 -7.83 17.82
N GLY A 453 -22.97 -6.64 18.43
CA GLY A 453 -22.95 -6.47 19.87
C GLY A 453 -23.02 -5.01 20.31
N SER A 454 -24.04 -4.27 19.87
CA SER A 454 -24.52 -3.10 20.61
C SER A 454 -25.15 -3.58 21.91
N ALA A 455 -24.57 -3.23 23.07
CA ALA A 455 -25.28 -2.90 24.31
C ALA A 455 -24.33 -2.50 25.45
N ALA A 456 -24.55 -1.27 25.93
CA ALA A 456 -24.71 -0.87 27.33
C ALA A 456 -23.60 -1.14 28.39
N LEU A 457 -23.09 -0.02 28.92
CA LEU A 457 -23.04 0.35 30.35
C LEU A 457 -22.56 -0.71 31.37
N SER A 458 -21.43 -0.43 32.05
CA SER A 458 -21.48 0.00 33.46
C SER A 458 -20.10 0.41 33.97
N CYS A 459 -20.07 1.56 34.66
CA CYS A 459 -19.03 1.93 35.59
C CYS A 459 -19.22 1.17 36.91
N CYS A 460 -18.11 0.83 37.55
CA CYS A 460 -17.84 0.71 38.99
C CYS A 460 -16.40 0.19 39.12
N ASP A 461 -15.55 0.55 40.07
CA ASP A 461 -15.41 1.68 40.97
C ASP A 461 -14.02 1.47 41.60
N GLY A 462 -13.29 2.55 41.89
CA GLY A 462 -11.87 2.46 42.30
C GLY A 462 -11.40 3.64 43.14
N VAL A 463 -12.01 3.78 44.32
CA VAL A 463 -11.53 4.37 45.59
C VAL A 463 -10.23 5.19 45.54
N SER A 464 -10.31 6.50 45.85
CA SER A 464 -9.56 7.10 46.98
C SER A 464 -9.95 8.55 47.32
N SER A 465 -10.47 8.71 48.54
CA SER A 465 -10.14 9.73 49.56
C SER A 465 -10.65 11.20 49.48
N ARG A 466 -11.14 11.62 50.68
CA ARG A 466 -11.48 12.96 51.21
C ARG A 466 -12.92 13.38 50.86
N GLY A 467 -13.91 13.36 51.75
CA GLY A 467 -13.91 13.75 53.17
C GLY A 467 -14.42 15.18 53.27
N THR A 468 -15.66 15.37 53.73
CA THR A 468 -16.13 16.36 54.73
C THR A 468 -17.66 16.58 54.60
N SER A 469 -18.37 16.07 55.61
CA SER A 469 -19.47 16.70 56.37
C SER A 469 -20.73 17.30 55.71
N CYS A 470 -21.86 16.71 56.12
CA CYS A 470 -22.97 17.34 56.85
C CYS A 470 -24.33 17.56 56.14
N SER A 471 -25.34 16.99 56.82
CA SER A 471 -26.73 17.43 57.02
C SER A 471 -27.69 17.36 55.83
N HIS A 472 -28.61 16.39 55.82
CA HIS A 472 -29.95 16.44 56.46
C HIS A 472 -30.92 17.39 55.74
N MET A 473 -31.87 16.83 55.00
CA MET A 473 -33.32 16.94 55.23
C MET A 473 -34.09 16.52 53.96
N THR A 474 -34.86 15.47 54.18
CA THR A 474 -36.02 14.98 53.43
C THR A 474 -37.00 16.08 53.08
N GLU A 475 -37.54 16.07 51.86
CA GLU A 475 -38.99 16.20 51.64
C GLU A 475 -39.40 15.68 50.26
N GLY A 476 -40.44 14.86 50.25
CA GLY A 476 -41.06 14.28 49.07
C GLY A 476 -42.11 15.20 48.43
N PRO A 477 -42.74 14.75 47.34
CA PRO A 477 -43.38 15.61 46.36
C PRO A 477 -44.86 15.84 46.65
N VAL A 478 -45.39 17.00 46.21
CA VAL A 478 -46.83 17.20 46.05
C VAL A 478 -47.14 17.66 44.64
N ASN A 479 -48.18 17.01 44.14
CA ASN A 479 -48.71 16.94 42.80
C ASN A 479 -49.80 18.02 42.60
N LYS A 480 -50.17 18.28 41.33
CA LYS A 480 -51.42 18.93 40.86
C LYS A 480 -51.52 20.45 41.10
N SER A 481 -52.20 21.26 40.30
CA SER A 481 -52.90 21.15 39.00
C SER A 481 -53.48 22.56 38.73
N ALA A 482 -53.75 22.83 37.45
CA ALA A 482 -54.84 23.66 36.97
C ALA A 482 -54.71 25.19 36.94
N ARG A 483 -54.95 25.69 35.71
CA ARG A 483 -55.77 26.86 35.32
C ARG A 483 -55.28 28.22 35.85
N GLY A 484 -55.12 29.24 35.03
CA GLY A 484 -55.90 29.65 33.86
C GLY A 484 -56.23 31.13 34.05
N ASN A 485 -56.06 31.90 32.97
CA ASN A 485 -56.47 33.30 32.78
C ASN A 485 -55.86 34.37 33.69
N MET A 486 -54.95 35.14 33.12
CA MET A 486 -55.22 36.54 32.74
C MET A 486 -54.38 36.90 31.51
#